data_AF-A0A897MXS0-F1
#
_entry.id   AF-A0A897MXS0-F1
#
_cell.length_a   1.000
_cell.length_b   1.000
_cell.length_c   1.000
_cell.angle_alpha   90.00
_cell.angle_beta   90.00
_cell.angle_gamma   90.00
#
_symmetry.space_group_name_H-M   'P 1'
#
loop_
_entity.id
_entity.type
_entity.pdbx_description
1 polymer ?
#
loop_
_entity_poly.entity_id
_entity_poly.type
_entity_poly.pdbx_seq_one_letter_code
_entity_poly.pdbx_strand_id
1 'polypeptide(L)'
;MQHAFRVGQQYRDTGSYRNSNDQFLRWIRGPLDTGIKNTGGIRDLGADRSETPAALVLVSNDSGISQHDDPWEDTLAVNAGYISYWGDAKATNPYDESAQNQKIKAAFDNAAAGWREEVPPVLVFRKPESGVVEFCGLCVPDHFEVHAYQADDGTQVPNYQFHFSILNTNAVPVTWLHDRAQRNDDSEAPGVWQQWVQTGEVAQWPTGEPLDASGRIRRYETSEITVSDAFRADIFDRYDHACTLTGIREGDLLDLAHVLPRSQHPELAEHPENVLVLNSLHHRAFDAALFTIDSDYRIQASPSFDPAHPFLRETILDRDGKQLSFPSTVQIRPSFLEELNTGLSWL
;
A
#
# COMPACT_ATOMS: atom_id res chain seq x y z
N MET A 1 -9.25 -12.06 25.49
CA MET A 1 -8.87 -12.66 24.19
C MET A 1 -7.54 -12.03 23.80
N GLN A 2 -6.59 -12.80 23.30
CA GLN A 2 -5.38 -12.22 22.71
C GLN A 2 -5.75 -11.71 21.32
N HIS A 3 -5.65 -10.39 21.14
CA HIS A 3 -5.92 -9.73 19.86
C HIS A 3 -4.65 -9.72 19.00
N ALA A 4 -4.81 -9.76 17.69
CA ALA A 4 -3.73 -9.63 16.73
C ALA A 4 -4.22 -8.88 15.49
N PHE A 5 -3.34 -8.07 14.90
CA PHE A 5 -3.55 -7.51 13.57
C PHE A 5 -3.03 -8.48 12.53
N ARG A 6 -3.81 -8.72 11.47
CA ARG A 6 -3.55 -9.71 10.41
C ARG A 6 -3.60 -9.07 9.04
N VAL A 7 -2.65 -9.41 8.18
CA VAL A 7 -2.48 -8.77 6.86
C VAL A 7 -3.77 -8.95 6.05
N GLY A 8 -4.26 -7.86 5.44
CA GLY A 8 -5.49 -7.82 4.65
C GLY A 8 -6.80 -7.88 5.46
N GLN A 9 -6.72 -7.96 6.81
CA GLN A 9 -7.93 -7.94 7.64
C GLN A 9 -8.31 -6.50 8.01
N GLN A 10 -9.62 -6.24 8.01
CA GLN A 10 -10.22 -4.97 8.41
C GLN A 10 -10.65 -4.94 9.88
N TYR A 11 -10.53 -3.76 10.48
CA TYR A 11 -10.82 -3.46 11.87
C TYR A 11 -11.63 -2.17 11.98
N ARG A 12 -12.58 -2.15 12.91
CA ARG A 12 -13.39 -0.96 13.19
C ARG A 12 -12.58 0.09 13.96
N ASP A 13 -12.43 1.28 13.39
CA ASP A 13 -11.88 2.47 14.06
C ASP A 13 -13.01 3.48 14.30
N THR A 14 -13.52 3.54 15.54
CA THR A 14 -14.62 4.46 15.87
C THR A 14 -14.11 5.86 16.23
N GLY A 15 -12.79 6.08 16.19
CA GLY A 15 -12.15 7.31 16.65
C GLY A 15 -12.10 7.45 18.17
N SER A 16 -12.48 6.41 18.94
CA SER A 16 -12.52 6.45 20.40
C SER A 16 -12.31 5.08 21.04
N TYR A 17 -11.18 4.92 21.73
CA TYR A 17 -10.85 3.69 22.50
C TYR A 17 -11.91 3.33 23.58
N ARG A 18 -12.71 4.32 24.01
CA ARG A 18 -13.77 4.11 25.02
C ARG A 18 -14.95 3.34 24.45
N ASN A 19 -15.15 3.37 23.14
CA ASN A 19 -16.17 2.58 22.47
C ASN A 19 -15.75 1.10 22.51
N SER A 20 -16.63 0.23 23.00
CA SER A 20 -16.35 -1.20 23.09
C SER A 20 -16.22 -1.88 21.73
N ASN A 21 -16.74 -1.27 20.68
CA ASN A 21 -16.70 -1.78 19.31
C ASN A 21 -15.46 -1.31 18.55
N ASP A 22 -14.67 -0.40 19.11
CA ASP A 22 -13.40 0.02 18.53
C ASP A 22 -12.41 -1.15 18.60
N GLN A 23 -11.91 -1.59 17.47
CA GLN A 23 -10.95 -2.70 17.33
C GLN A 23 -9.54 -2.20 17.00
N PHE A 24 -9.37 -0.90 16.81
CA PHE A 24 -8.09 -0.31 16.44
C PHE A 24 -7.46 0.41 17.64
N LEU A 25 -8.02 1.56 18.02
CA LEU A 25 -7.54 2.38 19.12
C LEU A 25 -7.68 1.67 20.47
N ARG A 26 -8.79 0.95 20.67
CA ARG A 26 -9.01 0.21 21.93
C ARG A 26 -8.07 -0.97 22.07
N TRP A 27 -7.80 -1.71 20.99
CA TRP A 27 -6.89 -2.85 21.04
C TRP A 27 -5.46 -2.37 21.29
N ILE A 28 -4.99 -1.38 20.52
CA ILE A 28 -3.66 -0.80 20.70
C ILE A 28 -3.48 -0.23 22.11
N ARG A 29 -4.48 0.48 22.64
CA ARG A 29 -4.44 0.96 24.03
C ARG A 29 -4.42 -0.20 25.03
N GLY A 30 -5.34 -1.15 24.91
CA GLY A 30 -5.47 -2.29 25.83
C GLY A 30 -5.36 -1.90 27.32
N PRO A 31 -4.40 -2.47 28.07
CA PRO A 31 -4.19 -2.18 29.49
C PRO A 31 -3.33 -0.92 29.75
N LEU A 32 -2.87 -0.22 28.71
CA LEU A 32 -1.97 0.92 28.83
C LEU A 32 -2.68 2.19 29.31
N ASP A 33 -1.94 3.06 29.99
CA ASP A 33 -2.42 4.35 30.49
C ASP A 33 -2.68 5.35 29.35
N THR A 34 -1.89 5.26 28.27
CA THR A 34 -2.04 6.04 27.03
C THR A 34 -2.16 5.09 25.84
N GLY A 35 -2.81 5.55 24.77
CA GLY A 35 -2.86 4.85 23.49
C GLY A 35 -2.34 5.75 22.39
N ILE A 36 -2.56 5.37 21.13
CA ILE A 36 -2.19 6.20 19.99
C ILE A 36 -3.21 7.33 19.75
N LYS A 37 -2.79 8.36 19.01
CA LYS A 37 -3.70 9.40 18.49
C LYS A 37 -4.80 8.77 17.61
N ASN A 38 -5.97 9.41 17.56
CA ASN A 38 -7.09 8.98 16.73
C ASN A 38 -7.15 9.67 15.36
N THR A 39 -6.24 10.60 15.08
CA THR A 39 -6.15 11.36 13.83
C THR A 39 -4.69 11.50 13.39
N GLY A 40 -4.50 11.90 12.13
CA GLY A 40 -3.18 11.97 11.48
C GLY A 40 -2.75 10.61 10.92
N GLY A 41 -1.87 10.67 9.92
CA GLY A 41 -1.30 9.48 9.29
C GLY A 41 -0.21 8.83 10.14
N ILE A 42 0.69 9.63 10.71
CA ILE A 42 1.78 9.16 11.56
C ILE A 42 1.36 9.22 13.03
N ARG A 43 1.32 8.06 13.69
CA ARG A 43 0.90 7.92 15.09
C ARG A 43 1.93 7.09 15.85
N ASP A 44 2.27 7.49 17.06
CA ASP A 44 3.20 6.74 17.91
C ASP A 44 2.50 6.19 19.15
N LEU A 45 2.87 4.96 19.51
CA LEU A 45 2.56 4.38 20.81
C LEU A 45 3.75 4.68 21.74
N GLY A 46 3.53 5.46 22.79
CA GLY A 46 4.58 5.79 23.74
C GLY A 46 5.08 4.58 24.53
N ALA A 47 6.30 4.68 25.06
CA ALA A 47 6.88 3.71 25.99
C ALA A 47 7.10 4.36 27.36
N ASP A 48 6.89 3.60 28.44
CA ASP A 48 7.03 4.11 29.82
C ASP A 48 8.49 4.37 30.22
N ARG A 49 9.44 3.72 29.53
CA ARG A 49 10.86 3.65 29.92
C ARG A 49 11.81 4.10 28.81
N SER A 50 11.30 4.65 27.72
CA SER A 50 12.10 5.07 26.57
C SER A 50 11.49 6.30 25.90
N GLU A 51 12.35 7.15 25.37
CA GLU A 51 11.97 8.24 24.46
C GLU A 51 11.65 7.69 23.05
N THR A 52 12.16 6.51 22.73
CA THR A 52 11.79 5.77 21.53
C THR A 52 10.38 5.22 21.70
N PRO A 53 9.48 5.42 20.72
CA PRO A 53 8.15 4.83 20.75
C PRO A 53 8.19 3.31 20.93
N ALA A 54 7.19 2.75 21.60
CA ALA A 54 6.97 1.31 21.65
C ALA A 54 6.64 0.73 20.27
N ALA A 55 5.94 1.52 19.44
CA ALA A 55 5.60 1.22 18.06
C ALA A 55 5.28 2.51 17.30
N LEU A 56 5.47 2.48 15.97
CA LEU A 56 4.93 3.48 15.05
C LEU A 56 3.74 2.85 14.31
N VAL A 57 2.68 3.62 14.15
CA VAL A 57 1.45 3.22 13.45
C VAL A 57 1.21 4.24 12.35
N LEU A 58 1.39 3.80 11.11
CA LEU A 58 1.18 4.62 9.91
C LEU A 58 -0.18 4.28 9.33
N VAL A 59 -0.98 5.31 9.05
CA VAL A 59 -2.32 5.20 8.47
C VAL A 59 -2.32 6.01 7.18
N SER A 60 -2.53 5.33 6.06
CA SER A 60 -2.72 5.96 4.75
C SER A 60 -4.19 5.90 4.35
N ASN A 61 -4.70 6.92 3.66
CA ASN A 61 -6.05 6.91 3.11
C ASN A 61 -6.01 6.32 1.70
N ASP A 62 -6.93 5.40 1.38
CA ASP A 62 -7.11 5.03 -0.03
C ASP A 62 -7.66 6.24 -0.83
N SER A 63 -7.39 6.25 -2.13
CA SER A 63 -7.71 7.35 -3.03
C SER A 63 -9.20 7.70 -3.01
N GLY A 64 -9.50 9.01 -2.86
CA GLY A 64 -10.87 9.53 -2.80
C GLY A 64 -11.50 9.64 -1.40
N ILE A 65 -10.79 9.25 -0.34
CA ILE A 65 -11.26 9.38 1.06
C ILE A 65 -10.82 10.71 1.69
N SER A 66 -9.68 11.23 1.25
CA SER A 66 -9.25 12.59 1.57
C SER A 66 -10.11 13.60 0.80
N GLN A 67 -10.62 14.63 1.50
CA GLN A 67 -11.38 15.74 0.89
C GLN A 67 -10.48 16.80 0.22
N HIS A 68 -9.18 16.60 0.26
CA HIS A 68 -8.17 17.47 -0.34
C HIS A 68 -7.37 16.66 -1.34
N ASP A 69 -7.05 17.26 -2.49
CA ASP A 69 -6.03 16.75 -3.41
C ASP A 69 -4.73 16.67 -2.62
N ASP A 70 -4.33 15.45 -2.26
CA ASP A 70 -3.07 15.19 -1.59
C ASP A 70 -2.03 14.95 -2.67
N PRO A 71 -1.04 15.83 -2.85
CA PRO A 71 0.01 15.60 -3.84
C PRO A 71 0.93 14.43 -3.48
N TRP A 72 0.80 13.92 -2.25
CA TRP A 72 1.63 12.88 -1.68
C TRP A 72 0.86 11.57 -1.61
N GLU A 73 0.77 10.85 -2.74
CA GLU A 73 0.15 9.53 -2.74
C GLU A 73 1.13 8.47 -2.20
N ASP A 74 0.75 7.83 -1.08
CA ASP A 74 1.49 6.69 -0.54
C ASP A 74 1.35 5.47 -1.45
N THR A 75 2.43 4.69 -1.59
CA THR A 75 2.40 3.42 -2.31
C THR A 75 2.38 2.26 -1.33
N LEU A 76 1.25 1.54 -1.26
CA LEU A 76 1.08 0.37 -0.39
C LEU A 76 1.10 -0.92 -1.21
N ALA A 77 2.28 -1.32 -1.70
CA ALA A 77 2.47 -2.51 -2.53
C ALA A 77 2.58 -3.79 -1.68
N VAL A 78 1.53 -4.11 -0.92
CA VAL A 78 1.52 -5.22 0.06
C VAL A 78 1.90 -6.55 -0.57
N ASN A 79 1.36 -6.86 -1.77
CA ASN A 79 1.68 -8.11 -2.48
C ASN A 79 3.14 -8.20 -2.95
N ALA A 80 3.81 -7.06 -3.11
CA ALA A 80 5.22 -6.96 -3.48
C ALA A 80 6.15 -6.79 -2.26
N GLY A 81 5.59 -6.75 -1.04
CA GLY A 81 6.39 -6.74 0.18
C GLY A 81 7.05 -5.40 0.53
N TYR A 82 6.59 -4.28 -0.03
CA TYR A 82 7.15 -2.97 0.28
C TYR A 82 6.09 -1.87 0.36
N ILE A 83 6.43 -0.80 1.07
CA ILE A 83 5.58 0.38 1.29
C ILE A 83 6.43 1.63 1.13
N SER A 84 5.92 2.62 0.39
CA SER A 84 6.47 3.97 0.33
C SER A 84 5.47 4.93 0.98
N TYR A 85 5.88 5.60 2.06
CA TYR A 85 5.01 6.45 2.87
C TYR A 85 5.58 7.86 2.96
N TRP A 86 4.77 8.86 2.66
CA TRP A 86 5.16 10.26 2.72
C TRP A 86 5.14 10.79 4.15
N GLY A 87 6.12 11.64 4.47
CA GLY A 87 6.14 12.39 5.71
C GLY A 87 4.99 13.40 5.82
N ASP A 88 4.83 14.02 6.98
CA ASP A 88 3.75 14.98 7.23
C ASP A 88 4.15 16.45 7.00
N ALA A 89 5.10 16.69 6.09
CA ALA A 89 5.58 18.03 5.79
C ALA A 89 4.48 18.91 5.19
N LYS A 90 4.53 20.20 5.52
CA LYS A 90 3.63 21.23 5.02
C LYS A 90 4.42 22.50 4.76
N ALA A 91 3.88 23.42 3.95
CA ALA A 91 4.49 24.73 3.73
C ALA A 91 4.77 25.51 5.04
N THR A 92 3.94 25.29 6.07
CA THR A 92 4.07 25.92 7.39
C THR A 92 4.84 25.08 8.42
N ASN A 93 5.19 23.83 8.08
CA ASN A 93 5.90 22.91 8.96
C ASN A 93 6.90 22.09 8.12
N PRO A 94 8.16 22.55 8.03
CA PRO A 94 9.20 21.89 7.24
C PRO A 94 9.38 20.42 7.60
N TYR A 95 9.71 19.62 6.60
CA TYR A 95 9.83 18.16 6.72
C TYR A 95 10.84 17.68 7.77
N ASP A 96 11.93 18.41 7.97
CA ASP A 96 13.01 18.11 8.90
C ASP A 96 12.79 18.69 10.32
N GLU A 97 11.86 19.64 10.47
CA GLU A 97 11.42 20.18 11.76
C GLU A 97 10.20 19.42 12.33
N SER A 98 9.49 18.66 11.50
CA SER A 98 8.34 17.88 11.96
C SER A 98 8.73 16.79 12.97
N ALA A 99 8.14 16.85 14.16
CA ALA A 99 8.35 15.84 15.21
C ALA A 99 7.94 14.42 14.78
N GLN A 100 6.93 14.28 13.91
CA GLN A 100 6.47 13.00 13.38
C GLN A 100 7.49 12.42 12.40
N ASN A 101 7.96 13.24 11.46
CA ASN A 101 9.02 12.83 10.54
C ASN A 101 10.31 12.47 11.29
N GLN A 102 10.67 13.23 12.32
CA GLN A 102 11.85 12.94 13.15
C GLN A 102 11.76 11.57 13.83
N LYS A 103 10.57 11.14 14.29
CA LYS A 103 10.38 9.80 14.86
C LYS A 103 10.62 8.69 13.83
N ILE A 104 10.09 8.85 12.63
CA ILE A 104 10.32 7.88 11.54
C ILE A 104 11.79 7.91 11.15
N LYS A 105 12.35 9.09 10.88
CA LYS A 105 13.75 9.25 10.49
C LYS A 105 14.72 8.67 11.52
N ALA A 106 14.47 8.84 12.81
CA ALA A 106 15.28 8.23 13.87
C ALA A 106 15.28 6.69 13.78
N ALA A 107 14.16 6.07 13.42
CA ALA A 107 14.10 4.63 13.18
C ALA A 107 14.99 4.20 11.99
N PHE A 108 15.01 4.98 10.90
CA PHE A 108 15.91 4.74 9.76
C PHE A 108 17.39 4.93 10.14
N ASP A 109 17.71 6.00 10.87
CA ASP A 109 19.07 6.29 11.32
C ASP A 109 19.59 5.16 12.25
N ASN A 110 18.75 4.67 13.18
CA ASN A 110 19.08 3.54 14.06
C ASN A 110 19.28 2.24 13.28
N ALA A 111 18.40 1.93 12.34
CA ALA A 111 18.53 0.74 11.49
C ALA A 111 19.85 0.77 10.69
N ALA A 112 20.18 1.92 10.09
CA ALA A 112 21.42 2.10 9.32
C ALA A 112 22.68 2.04 10.20
N ALA A 113 22.60 2.49 11.45
CA ALA A 113 23.68 2.36 12.44
C ALA A 113 23.83 0.93 12.99
N GLY A 114 22.91 0.03 12.65
CA GLY A 114 22.86 -1.34 13.16
C GLY A 114 22.24 -1.48 14.55
N TRP A 115 21.72 -0.40 15.13
CA TRP A 115 21.02 -0.35 16.42
C TRP A 115 19.55 -0.75 16.25
N ARG A 116 19.32 -1.93 15.67
CA ARG A 116 17.99 -2.44 15.29
C ARG A 116 17.08 -2.70 16.50
N GLU A 117 17.66 -2.91 17.67
CA GLU A 117 16.96 -3.00 18.95
C GLU A 117 16.28 -1.68 19.36
N GLU A 118 16.80 -0.54 18.91
CA GLU A 118 16.24 0.80 19.14
C GLU A 118 15.23 1.21 18.04
N VAL A 119 14.91 0.30 17.12
CA VAL A 119 13.93 0.57 16.06
C VAL A 119 12.54 0.16 16.54
N PRO A 120 11.56 1.09 16.59
CA PRO A 120 10.18 0.72 16.89
C PRO A 120 9.58 -0.10 15.75
N PRO A 121 8.77 -1.14 16.02
CA PRO A 121 7.99 -1.80 14.98
C PRO A 121 7.05 -0.81 14.31
N VAL A 122 7.09 -0.79 12.98
CA VAL A 122 6.24 0.05 12.14
C VAL A 122 5.06 -0.79 11.67
N LEU A 123 3.85 -0.47 12.12
CA LEU A 123 2.62 -1.11 11.67
C LEU A 123 1.95 -0.18 10.67
N VAL A 124 1.76 -0.65 9.43
CA VAL A 124 1.09 0.15 8.40
C VAL A 124 -0.35 -0.33 8.22
N PHE A 125 -1.26 0.63 8.12
CA PHE A 125 -2.67 0.42 7.84
C PHE A 125 -3.10 1.28 6.67
N ARG A 126 -3.96 0.75 5.81
CA ARG A 126 -4.75 1.57 4.89
C ARG A 126 -6.13 1.83 5.48
N LYS A 127 -6.72 2.95 5.09
CA LYS A 127 -8.06 3.33 5.48
C LYS A 127 -8.92 3.33 4.21
N PRO A 128 -9.68 2.25 3.95
CA PRO A 128 -10.53 2.12 2.75
C PRO A 128 -11.84 2.90 2.86
N GLU A 129 -12.28 3.23 4.08
CA GLU A 129 -13.42 4.11 4.32
C GLU A 129 -13.39 4.72 5.72
N SER A 130 -14.28 5.68 5.98
CA SER A 130 -14.43 6.24 7.32
C SER A 130 -14.91 5.19 8.31
N GLY A 131 -14.15 4.98 9.37
CA GLY A 131 -14.53 4.05 10.44
C GLY A 131 -13.90 2.66 10.33
N VAL A 132 -13.10 2.41 9.29
CA VAL A 132 -12.46 1.12 9.01
C VAL A 132 -10.98 1.32 8.70
N VAL A 133 -10.13 0.45 9.22
CA VAL A 133 -8.72 0.36 8.84
C VAL A 133 -8.39 -1.09 8.48
N GLU A 134 -7.53 -1.29 7.50
CA GLU A 134 -7.03 -2.60 7.07
C GLU A 134 -5.53 -2.68 7.36
N PHE A 135 -5.08 -3.78 7.96
CA PHE A 135 -3.66 -3.94 8.29
C PHE A 135 -2.87 -4.39 7.07
N CYS A 136 -1.85 -3.61 6.69
CA CYS A 136 -0.99 -3.87 5.54
C CYS A 136 0.24 -4.70 5.89
N GLY A 137 0.76 -4.59 7.12
CA GLY A 137 1.87 -5.43 7.57
C GLY A 137 2.77 -4.80 8.63
N LEU A 138 3.67 -5.66 9.14
CA LEU A 138 4.77 -5.27 10.02
C LEU A 138 5.97 -4.88 9.16
N CYS A 139 6.47 -3.67 9.35
CA CYS A 139 7.44 -3.06 8.48
C CYS A 139 8.74 -2.72 9.21
N VAL A 140 9.85 -2.77 8.46
CA VAL A 140 11.18 -2.33 8.90
C VAL A 140 11.74 -1.28 7.94
N PRO A 141 12.58 -0.35 8.42
CA PRO A 141 13.21 0.64 7.56
C PRO A 141 14.03 0.01 6.42
N ASP A 142 13.90 0.53 5.20
CA ASP A 142 14.73 0.20 4.04
C ASP A 142 15.66 1.40 3.72
N HIS A 143 15.12 2.44 3.11
CA HIS A 143 15.80 3.73 2.87
C HIS A 143 14.76 4.87 2.78
N PHE A 144 15.21 6.12 2.74
CA PHE A 144 14.33 7.26 2.52
C PHE A 144 14.94 8.24 1.53
N GLU A 145 14.07 8.99 0.85
CA GLU A 145 14.44 10.04 -0.08
C GLU A 145 13.81 11.38 0.33
N VAL A 146 14.30 12.47 -0.24
CA VAL A 146 13.69 13.80 -0.09
C VAL A 146 13.27 14.28 -1.47
N HIS A 147 11.98 14.49 -1.64
CA HIS A 147 11.39 15.01 -2.87
C HIS A 147 10.66 16.32 -2.58
N ALA A 148 10.48 17.16 -3.58
CA ALA A 148 9.75 18.42 -3.44
C ALA A 148 8.52 18.43 -4.34
N TYR A 149 7.40 18.91 -3.80
CA TYR A 149 6.17 19.17 -4.55
C TYR A 149 5.98 20.66 -4.72
N GLN A 150 5.40 21.04 -5.85
CA GLN A 150 5.03 22.42 -6.13
C GLN A 150 3.57 22.66 -5.74
N ALA A 151 3.34 23.41 -4.66
CA ALA A 151 2.01 23.87 -4.29
C ALA A 151 1.40 24.78 -5.37
N ASP A 152 0.08 24.95 -5.35
CA ASP A 152 -0.67 25.76 -6.33
C ASP A 152 -0.20 27.22 -6.43
N ASP A 153 0.38 27.76 -5.35
CA ASP A 153 0.95 29.10 -5.30
C ASP A 153 2.40 29.18 -5.83
N GLY A 154 2.93 28.06 -6.31
CA GLY A 154 4.28 27.91 -6.85
C GLY A 154 5.35 27.57 -5.81
N THR A 155 5.00 27.49 -4.52
CA THR A 155 5.96 27.17 -3.44
C THR A 155 6.40 25.72 -3.53
N GLN A 156 7.71 25.47 -3.44
CA GLN A 156 8.28 24.14 -3.35
C GLN A 156 8.29 23.69 -1.88
N VAL A 157 7.59 22.59 -1.58
CA VAL A 157 7.54 21.99 -0.25
C VAL A 157 8.31 20.66 -0.30
N PRO A 158 9.54 20.59 0.22
CA PRO A 158 10.26 19.33 0.37
C PRO A 158 9.58 18.45 1.43
N ASN A 159 9.61 17.14 1.21
CA ASN A 159 9.11 16.13 2.12
C ASN A 159 9.96 14.86 2.07
N TYR A 160 9.92 14.07 3.15
CA TYR A 160 10.50 12.73 3.15
C TYR A 160 9.55 11.74 2.45
N GLN A 161 10.13 10.85 1.65
CA GLN A 161 9.49 9.61 1.24
C GLN A 161 10.21 8.46 1.93
N PHE A 162 9.54 7.80 2.87
CA PHE A 162 10.09 6.69 3.65
C PHE A 162 9.71 5.37 2.99
N HIS A 163 10.71 4.55 2.65
CA HIS A 163 10.50 3.23 2.08
C HIS A 163 10.72 2.17 3.15
N PHE A 164 9.78 1.24 3.23
CA PHE A 164 9.80 0.15 4.19
C PHE A 164 9.68 -1.19 3.48
N SER A 165 10.35 -2.20 4.04
CA SER A 165 10.11 -3.60 3.69
C SER A 165 9.11 -4.22 4.65
N ILE A 166 8.14 -4.97 4.12
CA ILE A 166 7.17 -5.73 4.92
C ILE A 166 7.82 -7.06 5.30
N LEU A 167 7.89 -7.35 6.60
CA LEU A 167 8.38 -8.63 7.11
C LEU A 167 7.36 -9.74 6.82
N ASN A 168 7.87 -10.95 6.53
CA ASN A 168 7.06 -12.11 6.23
C ASN A 168 6.35 -12.69 7.48
N THR A 169 5.39 -11.95 8.01
CA THR A 169 4.49 -12.41 9.07
C THR A 169 3.07 -12.00 8.75
N ASN A 170 2.15 -12.96 8.82
CA ASN A 170 0.73 -12.70 8.60
C ASN A 170 0.05 -12.04 9.82
N ALA A 171 0.68 -12.04 10.99
CA ALA A 171 0.05 -11.52 12.20
C ALA A 171 1.02 -10.84 13.16
N VAL A 172 0.54 -9.78 13.81
CA VAL A 172 1.21 -9.06 14.88
C VAL A 172 0.36 -9.15 16.15
N PRO A 173 0.83 -9.84 17.21
CA PRO A 173 0.13 -9.88 18.49
C PRO A 173 0.05 -8.48 19.10
N VAL A 174 -1.14 -8.07 19.54
CA VAL A 174 -1.32 -6.78 20.21
C VAL A 174 -0.66 -6.76 21.59
N THR A 175 -0.57 -7.93 22.24
CA THR A 175 0.13 -8.10 23.52
C THR A 175 1.59 -7.71 23.44
N TRP A 176 2.27 -8.01 22.32
CA TRP A 176 3.65 -7.60 22.09
C TRP A 176 3.80 -6.07 22.12
N LEU A 177 2.86 -5.33 21.53
CA LEU A 177 2.89 -3.86 21.59
C LEU A 177 2.74 -3.34 23.03
N HIS A 178 1.91 -4.01 23.85
CA HIS A 178 1.73 -3.67 25.26
C HIS A 178 2.98 -3.96 26.09
N ASP A 179 3.61 -5.11 25.85
CA ASP A 179 4.83 -5.51 26.56
C ASP A 179 6.02 -4.62 26.18
N ARG A 180 6.15 -4.23 24.91
CA ARG A 180 7.09 -3.19 24.47
C ARG A 180 6.81 -1.86 25.17
N ALA A 181 5.56 -1.40 25.20
CA ALA A 181 5.21 -0.11 25.81
C ALA A 181 5.52 -0.06 27.32
N GLN A 182 5.25 -1.13 28.07
CA GLN A 182 5.44 -1.13 29.52
C GLN A 182 6.87 -1.49 29.95
N ARG A 183 7.52 -2.40 29.22
CA ARG A 183 8.76 -3.07 29.66
C ARG A 183 9.88 -3.07 28.64
N ASN A 184 9.64 -2.57 27.43
CA ASN A 184 10.54 -2.71 26.28
C ASN A 184 10.88 -4.19 26.02
N ASP A 185 9.88 -5.06 26.07
CA ASP A 185 10.02 -6.52 25.96
C ASP A 185 9.56 -7.03 24.58
N ASP A 186 10.48 -7.68 23.88
CA ASP A 186 10.28 -8.27 22.54
C ASP A 186 10.08 -9.79 22.54
N SER A 187 9.91 -10.41 23.71
CA SER A 187 9.78 -11.87 23.81
C SER A 187 8.62 -12.43 22.99
N GLU A 188 7.53 -11.67 22.87
CA GLU A 188 6.32 -12.01 22.09
C GLU A 188 6.34 -11.45 20.66
N ALA A 189 7.46 -10.87 20.21
CA ALA A 189 7.61 -10.38 18.84
C ALA A 189 7.55 -11.54 17.84
N PRO A 190 7.00 -11.33 16.62
CA PRO A 190 7.10 -12.32 15.55
C PRO A 190 8.55 -12.76 15.31
N GLY A 191 8.78 -14.04 15.02
CA GLY A 191 10.13 -14.58 14.84
C GLY A 191 10.95 -13.85 13.77
N VAL A 192 10.31 -13.41 12.68
CA VAL A 192 10.93 -12.61 11.61
C VAL A 192 11.41 -11.23 12.10
N TRP A 193 10.73 -10.63 13.08
CA TRP A 193 11.19 -9.40 13.72
C TRP A 193 12.44 -9.66 14.56
N GLN A 194 12.42 -10.70 15.40
CA GLN A 194 13.57 -11.07 16.22
C GLN A 194 14.79 -11.40 15.36
N GLN A 195 14.61 -12.14 14.26
CA GLN A 195 15.67 -12.44 13.30
C GLN A 195 16.20 -11.16 12.66
N TRP A 196 15.31 -10.25 12.22
CA TRP A 196 15.73 -8.96 11.67
C TRP A 196 16.50 -8.13 12.69
N VAL A 197 16.11 -8.09 13.97
CA VAL A 197 16.83 -7.38 15.05
C VAL A 197 18.17 -8.05 15.41
N GLN A 198 18.34 -9.34 15.18
CA GLN A 198 19.63 -10.02 15.41
C GLN A 198 20.59 -9.90 14.22
N THR A 199 20.10 -10.16 13.01
CA THR A 199 20.94 -10.40 11.83
C THR A 199 20.96 -9.24 10.83
N GLY A 200 19.90 -8.43 10.80
CA GLY A 200 19.67 -7.40 9.79
C GLY A 200 19.09 -7.96 8.49
N GLU A 201 18.94 -9.29 8.39
CA GLU A 201 18.31 -9.96 7.26
C GLU A 201 16.80 -9.70 7.27
N VAL A 202 16.27 -9.25 6.14
CA VAL A 202 14.84 -8.99 5.99
C VAL A 202 14.23 -10.15 5.22
N ALA A 203 13.51 -11.04 5.92
CA ALA A 203 12.66 -12.04 5.28
C ALA A 203 11.41 -11.35 4.73
N GLN A 204 11.41 -11.01 3.44
CA GLN A 204 10.41 -10.12 2.85
C GLN A 204 9.09 -10.85 2.58
N TRP A 205 7.96 -10.24 2.92
CA TRP A 205 6.64 -10.71 2.51
C TRP A 205 6.48 -10.67 0.97
N PRO A 206 5.72 -11.57 0.34
CA PRO A 206 5.02 -12.73 0.90
C PRO A 206 5.87 -14.00 0.94
N THR A 207 7.00 -14.02 0.24
CA THR A 207 7.76 -15.26 -0.01
C THR A 207 8.63 -15.67 1.18
N GLY A 208 9.09 -14.70 1.97
CA GLY A 208 10.10 -14.90 3.01
C GLY A 208 11.52 -15.00 2.49
N GLU A 209 11.73 -14.79 1.19
CA GLU A 209 13.06 -14.75 0.61
C GLU A 209 13.87 -13.61 1.26
N PRO A 210 15.13 -13.87 1.65
CA PRO A 210 16.00 -12.84 2.19
C PRO A 210 16.19 -11.72 1.17
N LEU A 211 15.99 -10.48 1.59
CA LEU A 211 16.47 -9.35 0.83
C LEU A 211 17.99 -9.34 0.86
N ASP A 212 18.59 -9.47 -0.33
CA ASP A 212 20.04 -9.44 -0.50
C ASP A 212 20.57 -8.04 -0.08
N ALA A 213 21.16 -7.97 1.12
CA ALA A 213 21.64 -6.75 1.75
C ALA A 213 22.96 -6.23 1.12
N SER A 214 23.39 -6.80 0.00
CA SER A 214 24.63 -6.43 -0.69
C SER A 214 24.49 -5.07 -1.38
N GLY A 215 24.56 -3.97 -0.60
CA GLY A 215 25.03 -2.63 -1.01
C GLY A 215 24.42 -1.98 -2.26
N ARG A 216 23.35 -2.52 -2.85
CA ARG A 216 22.58 -1.85 -3.88
C ARG A 216 21.54 -1.04 -3.14
N ILE A 217 21.71 0.28 -3.16
CA ILE A 217 20.58 1.20 -3.08
C ILE A 217 19.57 0.68 -4.11
N ARG A 218 18.51 0.00 -3.65
CA ARG A 218 17.32 -0.15 -4.46
C ARG A 218 16.73 1.24 -4.47
N ARG A 219 17.08 2.02 -5.49
CA ARG A 219 16.21 3.10 -5.92
C ARG A 219 14.91 2.40 -6.26
N TYR A 220 13.92 2.52 -5.39
CA TYR A 220 12.56 2.60 -5.88
C TYR A 220 12.47 3.99 -6.50
N GLU A 221 13.17 4.18 -7.61
CA GLU A 221 12.69 5.10 -8.60
C GLU A 221 11.30 4.55 -8.89
N THR A 222 10.28 5.10 -8.23
CA THR A 222 9.09 5.45 -8.99
C THR A 222 9.61 6.47 -10.02
N SER A 223 10.34 6.00 -11.02
CA SER A 223 10.10 6.47 -12.35
C SER A 223 8.62 6.22 -12.49
N GLU A 224 7.81 7.27 -12.31
CA GLU A 224 6.57 7.33 -13.03
C GLU A 224 7.00 7.17 -14.49
N ILE A 225 7.00 5.93 -14.97
CA ILE A 225 7.20 5.67 -16.39
C ILE A 225 5.88 6.08 -17.00
N THR A 226 5.75 7.39 -17.17
CA THR A 226 4.71 7.98 -17.96
C THR A 226 4.96 7.48 -19.37
N VAL A 227 4.03 6.65 -19.84
CA VAL A 227 4.05 6.20 -21.22
C VAL A 227 4.05 7.41 -22.12
N SER A 228 4.82 7.37 -23.19
CA SER A 228 4.88 8.45 -24.16
C SER A 228 3.49 8.72 -24.74
N ASP A 229 3.21 9.99 -25.06
CA ASP A 229 1.95 10.37 -25.74
C ASP A 229 1.77 9.61 -27.06
N ALA A 230 2.87 9.29 -27.74
CA ALA A 230 2.87 8.48 -28.95
C ALA A 230 2.40 7.03 -28.68
N PHE A 231 2.91 6.38 -27.62
CA PHE A 231 2.43 5.07 -27.22
C PHE A 231 0.96 5.12 -26.80
N ARG A 232 0.56 6.13 -26.00
CA ARG A 232 -0.83 6.29 -25.59
C ARG A 232 -1.77 6.44 -26.79
N ALA A 233 -1.42 7.28 -27.76
CA ALA A 233 -2.21 7.44 -28.98
C ALA A 233 -2.32 6.12 -29.78
N ASP A 234 -1.20 5.39 -29.97
CA ASP A 234 -1.18 4.11 -30.67
C ASP A 234 -2.08 3.06 -29.99
N ILE A 235 -2.02 2.95 -28.66
CA ILE A 235 -2.88 2.00 -27.94
C ILE A 235 -4.35 2.39 -28.06
N PHE A 236 -4.71 3.66 -27.90
CA PHE A 236 -6.10 4.09 -28.05
C PHE A 236 -6.64 3.79 -29.46
N ASP A 237 -5.83 4.01 -30.50
CA ASP A 237 -6.19 3.67 -31.87
C ASP A 237 -6.39 2.15 -32.05
N ARG A 238 -5.52 1.31 -31.49
CA ARG A 238 -5.66 -0.16 -31.54
C ARG A 238 -6.95 -0.65 -30.88
N TYR A 239 -7.38 0.03 -29.82
CA TYR A 239 -8.60 -0.27 -29.06
C TYR A 239 -9.85 0.45 -29.61
N ASP A 240 -9.78 1.10 -30.78
CA ASP A 240 -10.88 1.87 -31.39
C ASP A 240 -11.48 2.93 -30.44
N HIS A 241 -10.60 3.54 -29.62
CA HIS A 241 -10.97 4.50 -28.57
C HIS A 241 -12.14 4.00 -27.71
N ALA A 242 -12.12 2.72 -27.31
CA ALA A 242 -13.20 2.10 -26.57
C ALA A 242 -12.71 1.33 -25.34
N CYS A 243 -13.45 1.44 -24.24
CA CYS A 243 -13.23 0.59 -23.08
C CYS A 243 -13.48 -0.88 -23.44
N THR A 244 -12.49 -1.72 -23.16
CA THR A 244 -12.52 -3.18 -23.40
C THR A 244 -13.73 -3.84 -22.73
N LEU A 245 -14.07 -3.41 -21.53
CA LEU A 245 -15.13 -4.04 -20.75
C LEU A 245 -16.52 -3.52 -21.16
N THR A 246 -16.70 -2.20 -21.28
CA THR A 246 -18.03 -1.59 -21.41
C THR A 246 -18.35 -1.06 -22.80
N GLY A 247 -17.34 -0.88 -23.65
CA GLY A 247 -17.48 -0.25 -24.97
C GLY A 247 -17.68 1.28 -24.93
N ILE A 248 -17.55 1.93 -23.76
CA ILE A 248 -17.59 3.40 -23.66
C ILE A 248 -16.48 4.01 -24.53
N ARG A 249 -16.80 5.05 -25.29
CA ARG A 249 -15.89 5.71 -26.24
C ARG A 249 -15.54 7.17 -25.92
N GLU A 250 -16.03 7.67 -24.79
CA GLU A 250 -15.74 9.04 -24.36
C GLU A 250 -14.28 9.13 -23.90
N GLY A 251 -13.43 9.80 -24.67
CA GLY A 251 -11.98 9.79 -24.46
C GLY A 251 -11.56 10.27 -23.06
N ASP A 252 -12.26 11.27 -22.52
CA ASP A 252 -12.01 11.83 -21.18
C ASP A 252 -12.30 10.83 -20.05
N LEU A 253 -13.00 9.73 -20.34
CA LEU A 253 -13.31 8.67 -19.39
C LEU A 253 -12.41 7.43 -19.57
N LEU A 254 -11.48 7.44 -20.53
CA LEU A 254 -10.66 6.29 -20.88
C LEU A 254 -9.23 6.40 -20.35
N ASP A 255 -8.77 5.29 -19.79
CA ASP A 255 -7.45 5.13 -19.20
C ASP A 255 -6.75 3.89 -19.75
N LEU A 256 -5.41 3.94 -19.72
CA LEU A 256 -4.56 2.77 -19.92
C LEU A 256 -4.37 2.08 -18.58
N ALA A 257 -4.80 0.83 -18.49
CA ALA A 257 -4.59 -0.04 -17.35
C ALA A 257 -3.50 -1.06 -17.71
N HIS A 258 -2.41 -1.09 -16.94
CA HIS A 258 -1.38 -2.11 -17.11
C HIS A 258 -1.82 -3.43 -16.50
N VAL A 259 -1.59 -4.54 -17.20
CA VAL A 259 -1.85 -5.89 -16.67
C VAL A 259 -0.82 -6.21 -15.59
N LEU A 260 0.47 -6.09 -15.92
CA LEU A 260 1.57 -6.13 -14.96
C LEU A 260 1.99 -4.70 -14.60
N PRO A 261 1.98 -4.33 -13.31
CA PRO A 261 2.24 -2.95 -12.88
C PRO A 261 3.61 -2.46 -13.38
N ARG A 262 3.62 -1.27 -14.00
CA ARG A 262 4.84 -0.60 -14.49
C ARG A 262 5.90 -0.37 -13.40
N SER A 263 5.51 -0.31 -12.13
CA SER A 263 6.42 -0.19 -10.99
C SER A 263 7.22 -1.46 -10.72
N GLN A 264 6.69 -2.63 -11.10
CA GLN A 264 7.33 -3.93 -10.93
C GLN A 264 8.01 -4.38 -12.23
N HIS A 265 7.45 -4.00 -13.39
CA HIS A 265 7.94 -4.36 -14.73
C HIS A 265 8.17 -3.11 -15.60
N PRO A 266 9.18 -2.28 -15.28
CA PRO A 266 9.46 -1.05 -16.01
C PRO A 266 9.77 -1.29 -17.49
N GLU A 267 10.39 -2.42 -17.82
CA GLU A 267 10.67 -2.86 -19.19
C GLU A 267 9.39 -3.15 -20.01
N LEU A 268 8.25 -3.34 -19.35
CA LEU A 268 6.95 -3.61 -19.98
C LEU A 268 6.02 -2.39 -19.98
N ALA A 269 6.48 -1.22 -19.52
CA ALA A 269 5.63 -0.03 -19.38
C ALA A 269 5.01 0.45 -20.71
N GLU A 270 5.75 0.35 -21.81
CA GLU A 270 5.27 0.62 -23.19
C GLU A 270 5.08 -0.67 -24.01
N HIS A 271 4.83 -1.81 -23.36
CA HIS A 271 4.58 -3.05 -24.08
C HIS A 271 3.09 -3.14 -24.45
N PRO A 272 2.72 -3.18 -25.75
CA PRO A 272 1.32 -3.12 -26.17
C PRO A 272 0.49 -4.32 -25.68
N GLU A 273 1.11 -5.48 -25.46
CA GLU A 273 0.45 -6.67 -24.93
C GLU A 273 0.31 -6.68 -23.40
N ASN A 274 0.80 -5.64 -22.69
CA ASN A 274 0.72 -5.47 -21.24
C ASN A 274 -0.32 -4.42 -20.83
N VAL A 275 -1.17 -3.96 -21.75
CA VAL A 275 -2.05 -2.80 -21.51
C VAL A 275 -3.46 -3.04 -22.04
N LEU A 276 -4.44 -2.70 -21.22
CA LEU A 276 -5.86 -2.66 -21.53
C LEU A 276 -6.34 -1.20 -21.60
N VAL A 277 -7.31 -0.91 -22.46
CA VAL A 277 -8.07 0.34 -22.37
C VAL A 277 -9.32 0.09 -21.55
N LEU A 278 -9.43 0.78 -20.42
CA LEU A 278 -10.58 0.70 -19.51
C LEU A 278 -11.13 2.09 -19.27
N ASN A 279 -12.40 2.20 -18.87
CA ASN A 279 -12.87 3.48 -18.34
C ASN A 279 -12.41 3.64 -16.89
N SER A 280 -12.34 4.89 -16.39
CA SER A 280 -11.75 5.20 -15.08
C SER A 280 -12.35 4.40 -13.92
N LEU A 281 -13.66 4.12 -13.95
CA LEU A 281 -14.30 3.31 -12.92
C LEU A 281 -13.82 1.86 -12.92
N HIS A 282 -13.66 1.27 -14.11
CA HIS A 282 -13.25 -0.12 -14.25
C HIS A 282 -11.74 -0.30 -14.12
N HIS A 283 -10.96 0.71 -14.51
CA HIS A 283 -9.53 0.75 -14.23
C HIS A 283 -9.29 0.66 -12.71
N ARG A 284 -9.97 1.51 -11.92
CA ARG A 284 -9.88 1.45 -10.45
C ARG A 284 -10.34 0.11 -9.87
N ALA A 285 -11.41 -0.48 -10.43
CA ALA A 285 -11.87 -1.78 -9.97
C ALA A 285 -10.89 -2.92 -10.30
N PHE A 286 -10.15 -2.80 -11.41
CA PHE A 286 -9.09 -3.74 -11.81
C PHE A 286 -7.88 -3.61 -10.88
N ASP A 287 -7.41 -2.39 -10.62
CA ASP A 287 -6.28 -2.12 -9.70
C ASP A 287 -6.57 -2.55 -8.26
N ALA A 288 -7.82 -2.40 -7.83
CA ALA A 288 -8.29 -2.86 -6.52
C ALA A 288 -8.52 -4.39 -6.46
N ALA A 289 -8.20 -5.13 -7.52
CA ALA A 289 -8.40 -6.57 -7.62
C ALA A 289 -9.85 -7.01 -7.31
N LEU A 290 -10.84 -6.20 -7.67
CA LEU A 290 -12.26 -6.54 -7.54
C LEU A 290 -12.71 -7.49 -8.65
N PHE A 291 -11.98 -7.48 -9.76
CA PHE A 291 -12.07 -8.46 -10.83
C PHE A 291 -10.73 -8.55 -11.56
N THR A 292 -10.56 -9.61 -12.35
CA THR A 292 -9.44 -9.78 -13.27
C THR A 292 -9.91 -10.41 -14.59
N ILE A 293 -8.96 -10.69 -15.48
CA ILE A 293 -9.15 -11.40 -16.73
C ILE A 293 -8.21 -12.62 -16.72
N ASP A 294 -8.72 -13.81 -17.03
CA ASP A 294 -7.90 -15.02 -17.16
C ASP A 294 -7.18 -15.12 -18.52
N SER A 295 -6.30 -16.11 -18.69
CA SER A 295 -5.56 -16.32 -19.94
C SER A 295 -6.43 -16.72 -21.14
N ASP A 296 -7.67 -17.13 -20.91
CA ASP A 296 -8.70 -17.35 -21.94
C ASP A 296 -9.53 -16.08 -22.23
N TYR A 297 -9.14 -14.94 -21.64
CA TYR A 297 -9.80 -13.64 -21.69
C TYR A 297 -11.20 -13.60 -21.09
N ARG A 298 -11.48 -14.44 -20.11
CA ARG A 298 -12.74 -14.39 -19.37
C ARG A 298 -12.60 -13.48 -18.17
N ILE A 299 -13.66 -12.72 -17.92
CA ILE A 299 -13.78 -11.92 -16.70
C ILE A 299 -13.90 -12.89 -15.52
N GLN A 300 -13.13 -12.63 -14.46
CA GLN A 300 -13.21 -13.35 -13.19
C GLN A 300 -13.47 -12.33 -12.09
N ALA A 301 -14.66 -12.36 -11.50
CA ALA A 301 -15.01 -11.46 -10.42
C ALA A 301 -14.55 -12.00 -9.05
N SER A 302 -14.11 -11.10 -8.17
CA SER A 302 -13.77 -11.50 -6.80
C SER A 302 -15.02 -12.05 -6.08
N PRO A 303 -14.94 -13.22 -5.40
CA PRO A 303 -16.08 -13.80 -4.68
C PRO A 303 -16.65 -12.91 -3.57
N SER A 304 -15.85 -11.98 -3.02
CA SER A 304 -16.27 -11.03 -2.00
C SER A 304 -16.82 -9.72 -2.58
N PHE A 305 -16.77 -9.53 -3.90
CA PHE A 305 -17.24 -8.33 -4.56
C PHE A 305 -18.77 -8.32 -4.67
N ASP A 306 -19.43 -7.43 -3.93
CA ASP A 306 -20.86 -7.14 -4.04
C ASP A 306 -21.08 -5.63 -4.22
N PRO A 307 -21.03 -5.12 -5.47
CA PRO A 307 -21.19 -3.71 -5.75
C PRO A 307 -22.63 -3.27 -5.52
N ALA A 308 -22.81 -2.22 -4.72
CA ALA A 308 -24.10 -1.55 -4.58
C ALA A 308 -24.53 -0.82 -5.86
N HIS A 309 -23.56 -0.44 -6.72
CA HIS A 309 -23.84 0.29 -7.95
C HIS A 309 -24.27 -0.65 -9.09
N PRO A 310 -25.48 -0.49 -9.68
CA PRO A 310 -26.01 -1.41 -10.68
C PRO A 310 -25.10 -1.60 -11.89
N PHE A 311 -24.42 -0.53 -12.32
CA PHE A 311 -23.52 -0.59 -13.47
C PHE A 311 -22.37 -1.57 -13.28
N LEU A 312 -21.70 -1.57 -12.11
CA LEU A 312 -20.60 -2.51 -11.83
C LEU A 312 -21.10 -3.96 -11.72
N ARG A 313 -22.31 -4.14 -11.20
CA ARG A 313 -22.95 -5.46 -11.16
C ARG A 313 -23.16 -5.99 -12.58
N GLU A 314 -23.73 -5.18 -13.46
CA GLU A 314 -24.01 -5.56 -14.85
C GLU A 314 -22.72 -5.80 -15.65
N THR A 315 -21.69 -4.97 -15.46
CA THR A 315 -20.48 -5.01 -16.29
C THR A 315 -19.42 -6.00 -15.80
N ILE A 316 -19.42 -6.36 -14.52
CA ILE A 316 -18.44 -7.27 -13.91
C ILE A 316 -19.14 -8.55 -13.45
N LEU A 317 -20.02 -8.48 -12.45
CA LEU A 317 -20.59 -9.68 -11.81
C LEU A 317 -21.47 -10.51 -12.76
N ASP A 318 -22.41 -9.87 -13.45
CA ASP A 318 -23.32 -10.57 -14.36
C ASP A 318 -22.58 -11.11 -15.61
N ARG A 319 -21.34 -10.66 -15.81
CA ARG A 319 -20.44 -11.07 -16.89
C ARG A 319 -19.30 -11.97 -16.41
N ASP A 320 -19.34 -12.44 -15.17
CA ASP A 320 -18.39 -13.42 -14.66
C ASP A 320 -18.34 -14.68 -15.57
N GLY A 321 -17.12 -15.14 -15.86
CA GLY A 321 -16.82 -16.21 -16.81
C GLY A 321 -17.07 -15.89 -18.29
N LYS A 322 -17.61 -14.71 -18.63
CA LYS A 322 -17.81 -14.29 -20.03
C LYS A 322 -16.48 -13.87 -20.65
N GLN A 323 -16.28 -14.32 -21.88
CA GLN A 323 -15.10 -13.98 -22.66
C GLN A 323 -15.20 -12.56 -23.22
N LEU A 324 -14.11 -11.80 -23.12
CA LEU A 324 -13.96 -10.49 -23.73
C LEU A 324 -13.65 -10.62 -25.23
N SER A 325 -14.13 -9.65 -25.99
CA SER A 325 -13.79 -9.50 -27.40
C SER A 325 -12.83 -8.32 -27.56
N PHE A 326 -11.69 -8.59 -28.19
CA PHE A 326 -10.72 -7.57 -28.54
C PHE A 326 -10.78 -7.26 -30.05
N PRO A 327 -10.44 -6.02 -30.46
CA PRO A 327 -10.14 -5.74 -31.86
C PRO A 327 -9.03 -6.66 -32.38
N SER A 328 -9.00 -6.96 -33.68
CA SER A 328 -8.00 -7.85 -34.28
C SER A 328 -6.56 -7.33 -34.19
N THR A 329 -6.39 -6.04 -33.91
CA THR A 329 -5.13 -5.33 -33.69
C THR A 329 -4.61 -5.42 -32.26
N VAL A 330 -5.40 -5.99 -31.35
CA VAL A 330 -5.10 -6.08 -29.92
C VAL A 330 -4.85 -7.53 -29.54
N GLN A 331 -3.77 -7.77 -28.80
CA GLN A 331 -3.47 -9.03 -28.18
C GLN A 331 -2.82 -8.75 -26.83
N ILE A 332 -3.39 -9.28 -25.74
CA ILE A 332 -2.74 -9.30 -24.43
C ILE A 332 -1.92 -10.57 -24.32
N ARG A 333 -0.75 -10.51 -23.67
CA ARG A 333 0.06 -11.72 -23.52
C ARG A 333 -0.53 -12.60 -22.42
N PRO A 334 -0.91 -13.86 -22.70
CA PRO A 334 -1.52 -14.74 -21.70
C PRO A 334 -0.66 -14.93 -20.44
N SER A 335 0.66 -14.99 -20.60
CA SER A 335 1.59 -15.13 -19.46
C SER A 335 1.56 -13.94 -18.50
N PHE A 336 1.24 -12.72 -18.98
CA PHE A 336 1.10 -11.54 -18.10
C PHE A 336 -0.16 -11.63 -17.24
N LEU A 337 -1.26 -12.15 -17.80
CA LEU A 337 -2.49 -12.40 -17.05
C LEU A 337 -2.30 -13.53 -16.04
N GLU A 338 -1.60 -14.60 -16.41
CA GLU A 338 -1.27 -15.71 -15.50
C GLU A 338 -0.41 -15.25 -14.32
N GLU A 339 0.60 -14.42 -14.57
CA GLU A 339 1.45 -13.83 -13.55
C GLU A 339 0.66 -12.92 -12.60
N LEU A 340 -0.14 -11.99 -13.14
CA LEU A 340 -1.05 -11.16 -12.35
C LEU A 340 -1.96 -12.01 -11.46
N ASN A 341 -2.59 -13.04 -12.03
CA ASN A 341 -3.59 -13.85 -11.34
C ASN A 341 -2.99 -14.76 -10.27
N THR A 342 -1.71 -15.12 -10.38
CA THR A 342 -0.99 -15.86 -9.33
C THR A 342 -0.90 -15.04 -8.03
N GLY A 343 -0.94 -13.71 -8.12
CA GLY A 343 -0.93 -12.80 -6.97
C GLY A 343 -2.29 -12.58 -6.30
N LEU A 344 -3.39 -13.13 -6.86
CA LEU A 344 -4.74 -12.92 -6.35
C LEU A 344 -5.14 -14.02 -5.37
N SER A 345 -5.23 -13.65 -4.08
CA SER A 345 -5.55 -14.62 -2.99
C SER A 345 -6.94 -15.28 -3.07
N TRP A 346 -7.83 -14.76 -3.92
CA TRP A 346 -9.22 -15.21 -4.04
C TRP A 346 -9.51 -16.02 -5.31
N LEU A 347 -8.49 -16.20 -6.15
CA LEU A 347 -8.51 -16.97 -7.39
C LEU A 347 -7.80 -18.30 -7.16
#